data_AF-A0A674GN31-F1
#
_entry.id   AF-A0A674GN31-F1
#
_cell.length_a   1.000
_cell.length_b   1.000
_cell.length_c   1.000
_cell.angle_alpha   90.00
_cell.angle_beta   90.00
_cell.angle_gamma   90.00
#
_symmetry.space_group_name_H-M   'P 1'
#
loop_
_entity.id
_entity.type
_entity.pdbx_description
1 polymer ?
#
loop_
_entity_poly.entity_id
_entity_poly.type
_entity_poly.pdbx_seq_one_letter_code
_entity_poly.pdbx_strand_id
1 'polypeptide(L)'
;MSLSTDPTPGKRIRKPSLLYEGFESPTMASVASLVSNPKKPGRVTNQLQYLHKVVMKALWKHQFAWPFRQPVDAVKLGLPVKQPMDMGTIKRRLEK
;
A
#
# COMPACT_ATOMS: atom_id res chain seq x y z
N MET A 1 22.25 -52.91 -20.77
CA MET A 1 21.62 -51.58 -20.91
C MET A 1 21.11 -51.16 -19.54
N SER A 2 21.86 -50.29 -18.87
CA SER A 2 21.69 -49.90 -17.46
C SER A 2 20.61 -48.83 -17.29
N LEU A 3 19.74 -49.02 -16.29
CA LEU A 3 18.79 -48.03 -15.79
C LEU A 3 19.53 -46.98 -14.95
N SER A 4 19.38 -45.71 -15.28
CA SER A 4 19.83 -44.58 -14.46
C SER A 4 18.64 -43.65 -14.20
N THR A 5 18.17 -43.63 -12.95
CA THR A 5 17.20 -42.64 -12.45
C THR A 5 17.98 -41.43 -11.92
N ASP A 6 17.87 -40.29 -12.59
CA ASP A 6 18.46 -39.03 -12.11
C ASP A 6 17.70 -38.48 -10.88
N PRO A 7 18.42 -37.96 -9.86
CA PRO A 7 17.80 -37.33 -8.70
C PRO A 7 17.38 -35.88 -8.99
N THR A 8 16.12 -35.59 -8.67
CA THR A 8 15.45 -34.28 -8.78
C THR A 8 16.24 -33.12 -8.15
N PRO A 9 16.45 -31.98 -8.83
CA PRO A 9 17.06 -30.80 -8.22
C PRO A 9 16.10 -30.18 -7.18
N GLY A 10 16.60 -30.05 -5.95
CA GLY A 10 15.86 -29.54 -4.80
C GLY A 10 15.20 -28.19 -5.02
N LYS A 11 13.89 -28.13 -4.78
CA LYS A 11 13.13 -26.88 -4.70
C LYS A 11 13.62 -26.09 -3.50
N ARG A 12 14.28 -24.94 -3.74
CA ARG A 12 14.65 -23.97 -2.72
C ARG A 12 13.37 -23.41 -2.09
N ILE A 13 12.93 -24.02 -0.98
CA ILE A 13 11.74 -23.61 -0.23
C ILE A 13 11.96 -22.18 0.27
N ARG A 14 11.30 -21.20 -0.36
CA ARG A 14 11.22 -19.85 0.18
C ARG A 14 10.25 -19.91 1.36
N LYS A 15 10.77 -19.82 2.58
CA LYS A 15 9.95 -19.70 3.78
C LYS A 15 8.96 -18.54 3.56
N PRO A 16 7.64 -18.76 3.70
CA PRO A 16 6.69 -17.66 3.67
C PRO A 16 7.05 -16.72 4.83
N SER A 17 7.17 -15.43 4.54
CA SER A 17 7.47 -14.42 5.55
C SER A 17 6.33 -14.38 6.57
N LEU A 18 6.59 -14.64 7.85
CA LEU A 18 5.66 -14.37 8.97
C LEU A 18 5.54 -12.87 9.27
N LEU A 19 5.72 -12.00 8.27
CA LEU A 19 5.68 -10.54 8.44
C LEU A 19 4.27 -10.01 8.73
N TYR A 20 3.26 -10.88 8.77
CA TYR A 20 1.87 -10.52 9.02
C TYR A 20 1.57 -10.26 10.51
N GLU A 21 2.30 -10.90 11.43
CA GLU A 21 2.06 -10.82 12.88
C GLU A 21 2.33 -9.42 13.48
N GLY A 22 3.07 -8.56 12.80
CA GLY A 22 3.48 -7.25 13.33
C GLY A 22 2.57 -6.06 12.99
N PHE A 23 1.45 -6.29 12.28
CA PHE A 23 0.66 -5.20 11.68
C PHE A 23 -0.28 -4.50 12.69
N GLU A 24 -0.66 -5.14 13.79
CA GLU A 24 -1.74 -4.66 14.67
C GLU A 24 -1.28 -3.91 15.93
N SER A 25 -0.25 -3.07 15.83
CA SER A 25 0.08 -2.15 16.93
C SER A 25 -0.32 -0.70 16.59
N PRO A 26 -1.28 -0.10 17.33
CA PRO A 26 -1.74 1.26 17.05
C PRO A 26 -0.72 2.26 17.60
N THR A 27 0.10 2.84 16.71
CA THR A 27 0.89 4.03 17.04
C THR A 27 0.08 5.28 16.72
N MET A 28 -0.58 5.83 17.75
CA MET A 28 -1.14 7.18 17.73
C MET A 28 0.00 8.19 17.66
N ALA A 29 0.31 8.71 16.47
CA ALA A 29 1.24 9.82 16.34
C ALA A 29 0.90 10.71 15.14
N SER A 30 0.46 11.92 15.48
CA SER A 30 0.74 13.19 14.80
C SER A 30 0.15 13.40 13.40
N VAL A 31 -0.65 14.46 13.31
CA VAL A 31 -1.04 15.21 12.10
C VAL A 31 0.20 15.73 11.36
N ALA A 32 0.96 14.83 10.74
CA ALA A 32 2.16 15.15 9.99
C ALA A 32 1.84 15.30 8.49
N SER A 33 1.86 16.55 8.04
CA SER A 33 2.26 17.00 6.69
C SER A 33 1.98 16.02 5.55
N LEU A 34 0.90 16.32 4.81
CA LEU A 34 0.18 15.44 3.89
C LEU A 34 0.91 15.00 2.60
N VAL A 35 2.24 15.09 2.55
CA VAL A 35 2.95 14.58 1.38
C VAL A 35 4.32 14.04 1.69
N SER A 36 5.12 14.67 2.55
CA SER A 36 6.49 14.21 2.78
C SER A 36 6.92 14.33 4.22
N ASN A 37 7.21 13.18 4.82
CA ASN A 37 7.92 13.10 6.07
C ASN A 37 9.42 12.96 5.77
N PRO A 38 10.24 14.00 6.00
CA PRO A 38 11.69 13.94 5.73
C PRO A 38 12.40 12.88 6.59
N LYS A 39 11.78 12.45 7.70
CA LYS A 39 12.30 11.37 8.57
C LYS A 39 12.08 9.97 8.00
N LYS A 40 11.25 9.82 6.96
CA LYS A 40 10.96 8.54 6.30
C LYS A 40 11.29 8.67 4.82
N PRO A 41 12.53 8.35 4.40
CA PRO A 41 12.89 8.41 2.99
C PRO A 41 11.96 7.49 2.18
N GLY A 42 11.46 8.00 1.06
CA GLY A 42 10.64 7.20 0.14
C GLY A 42 11.44 6.04 -0.44
N ARG A 43 10.74 5.00 -0.87
CA ARG A 43 11.32 3.91 -1.67
C ARG A 43 10.45 3.68 -2.88
N VAL A 44 11.07 3.45 -4.02
CA VAL A 44 10.39 2.99 -5.22
C VAL A 44 10.54 1.48 -5.32
N THR A 45 9.43 0.76 -5.41
CA THR A 45 9.40 -0.70 -5.64
C THR A 45 8.49 -1.00 -6.83
N ASN A 46 8.67 -2.16 -7.45
CA ASN A 46 7.76 -2.66 -8.50
C ASN A 46 6.30 -2.70 -8.04
N GLN A 47 6.06 -3.07 -6.78
CA GLN A 47 4.73 -3.08 -6.18
C GLN A 47 4.15 -1.68 -6.04
N LEU A 48 4.92 -0.70 -5.55
CA LEU A 48 4.46 0.69 -5.43
C LEU A 48 4.22 1.31 -6.80
N GLN A 49 5.05 0.98 -7.80
CA GLN A 49 4.83 1.38 -9.19
C GLN A 49 3.55 0.76 -9.77
N TYR A 50 3.27 -0.51 -9.49
CA TYR A 50 2.03 -1.17 -9.91
C TYR A 50 0.80 -0.52 -9.25
N LEU A 51 0.88 -0.23 -7.94
CA LEU A 51 -0.17 0.48 -7.22
C LEU A 51 -0.44 1.86 -7.82
N HIS A 52 0.60 2.60 -8.23
CA HIS A 52 0.42 3.90 -8.87
C HIS A 52 -0.11 3.78 -10.31
N LYS A 53 0.57 3.02 -11.17
CA LYS A 53 0.32 3.03 -12.62
C LYS A 53 -0.93 2.26 -13.03
N VAL A 54 -1.31 1.23 -12.25
CA VAL A 54 -2.41 0.32 -12.58
C VAL A 54 -3.57 0.53 -11.62
N VAL A 55 -3.38 0.23 -10.33
CA VAL A 55 -4.48 0.20 -9.35
C VAL A 55 -5.07 1.59 -9.14
N MET A 56 -4.23 2.58 -8.84
CA MET A 56 -4.69 3.96 -8.60
C MET A 56 -5.37 4.54 -9.83
N LYS A 57 -4.86 4.27 -11.04
CA LYS A 57 -5.46 4.74 -12.30
C LYS A 57 -6.85 4.12 -12.54
N ALA A 58 -7.03 2.84 -12.23
CA ALA A 58 -8.31 2.16 -12.35
C ALA A 58 -9.33 2.71 -11.33
N LEU A 59 -8.93 2.80 -10.05
CA LEU A 59 -9.78 3.33 -8.98
C LEU A 59 -10.16 4.79 -9.22
N TRP A 60 -9.24 5.63 -9.72
CA TRP A 60 -9.50 7.05 -9.98
C TRP A 60 -10.60 7.28 -11.03
N LYS A 61 -10.66 6.41 -12.03
CA LYS A 61 -11.63 6.47 -13.14
C LYS A 61 -12.97 5.81 -12.81
N HIS A 62 -13.06 5.09 -11.69
CA HIS A 62 -14.28 4.42 -11.30
C HIS A 62 -15.43 5.42 -11.07
N GLN A 63 -16.66 5.02 -11.36
CA GLN A 63 -17.85 5.89 -11.27
C GLN A 63 -18.08 6.40 -9.84
N PHE A 64 -17.77 5.56 -8.85
CA PHE A 64 -17.88 5.89 -7.43
C PHE A 64 -16.60 6.47 -6.83
N ALA A 65 -15.62 6.84 -7.65
CA ALA A 65 -14.37 7.40 -7.16
C ALA A 65 -14.55 8.80 -6.55
N TRP A 66 -15.57 9.54 -6.99
CA TRP A 66 -15.71 10.96 -6.71
C TRP A 66 -15.67 11.36 -5.22
N PRO A 67 -16.27 10.62 -4.25
CA PRO A 67 -16.20 10.98 -2.84
C PRO A 67 -14.81 10.75 -2.22
N PHE A 68 -13.99 9.90 -2.83
CA PHE A 68 -12.69 9.48 -2.31
C PHE A 68 -11.52 10.23 -2.94
N ARG A 69 -11.77 11.16 -3.87
CA ARG A 69 -10.71 11.96 -4.52
C ARG A 69 -10.12 13.04 -3.60
N GLN A 70 -10.84 13.39 -2.53
CA GLN A 70 -10.47 14.42 -1.58
C GLN A 70 -10.73 13.92 -0.15
N PRO A 71 -10.08 14.51 0.87
CA PRO A 71 -10.35 14.20 2.27
C PRO A 71 -11.82 14.39 2.61
N VAL A 72 -12.34 13.52 3.49
CA VAL A 72 -13.70 13.65 4.03
C VAL A 72 -13.80 14.92 4.85
N ASP A 73 -14.80 15.76 4.55
CA ASP A 73 -15.14 16.92 5.38
C ASP A 73 -15.96 16.45 6.59
N ALA A 74 -15.24 16.04 7.63
CA ALA A 74 -15.80 15.51 8.87
C ALA A 74 -16.68 16.54 9.62
N VAL A 75 -16.36 17.84 9.52
CA VAL A 75 -17.11 18.91 10.20
C VAL A 75 -18.47 19.09 9.53
N LYS A 76 -18.48 19.20 8.20
CA LYS A 76 -19.71 19.34 7.42
C LYS A 76 -20.65 18.15 7.58
N LEU A 77 -20.11 16.94 7.72
CA LEU A 77 -20.88 15.71 7.86
C LEU A 77 -21.22 15.36 9.33
N GLY A 78 -20.62 16.04 10.31
CA GLY A 78 -20.83 15.74 11.72
C GLY A 78 -20.32 14.35 12.16
N LEU A 79 -19.25 13.85 11.53
CA LEU A 79 -18.74 12.50 11.75
C LEU A 79 -17.31 12.52 12.33
N PRO A 80 -17.02 11.80 13.43
CA PRO A 80 -15.67 11.73 13.98
C PRO A 80 -14.80 10.71 13.21
N VAL A 81 -13.78 11.20 12.49
CA VAL A 81 -12.80 10.36 11.79
C VAL A 81 -11.43 10.48 12.47
N LYS A 82 -10.91 9.36 13.01
CA LYS A 82 -9.64 9.36 13.77
C LYS A 82 -8.39 9.41 12.91
N GLN A 83 -8.41 8.77 11.74
CA GLN A 83 -7.26 8.67 10.82
C GLN A 83 -7.74 8.91 9.39
N PRO A 84 -7.84 10.18 8.95
CA PRO A 84 -8.35 10.49 7.62
C PRO A 84 -7.40 10.00 6.52
N MET A 85 -7.96 9.45 5.44
CA MET A 85 -7.24 9.06 4.23
C MET A 85 -8.14 9.21 3.00
N ASP A 86 -7.56 9.57 1.86
CA ASP A 86 -8.24 9.73 0.58
C ASP A 86 -7.32 9.34 -0.59
N MET A 87 -7.91 9.01 -1.75
CA MET A 87 -7.15 8.61 -2.94
C MET A 87 -6.26 9.74 -3.48
N GLY A 88 -6.65 11.01 -3.31
CA GLY A 88 -5.81 12.14 -3.70
C GLY A 88 -4.51 12.18 -2.90
N THR A 89 -4.60 11.98 -1.59
CA THR A 89 -3.44 11.85 -0.70
C THR A 89 -2.61 10.60 -0.99
N ILE A 90 -3.23 9.44 -1.25
CA ILE A 90 -2.51 8.21 -1.61
C ILE A 90 -1.76 8.40 -2.94
N LYS A 91 -2.41 8.98 -3.96
CA LYS A 91 -1.80 9.27 -5.26
C LYS A 91 -0.55 10.15 -5.10
N ARG A 92 -0.67 11.25 -4.35
CA ARG A 92 0.44 12.18 -4.08
C ARG A 92 1.59 11.53 -3.30
N ARG A 93 1.31 10.53 -2.46
CA ARG A 93 2.33 9.74 -1.74
C ARG A 93 3.06 8.74 -2.66
N LEU A 94 2.38 8.22 -3.68
CA LEU A 94 2.91 7.27 -4.67
C LEU A 94 3.65 7.93 -5.84
N GLU A 95 3.48 9.24 -6.05
CA GLU A 95 4.18 10.04 -7.07
C GLU A 95 5.66 10.32 -6.73
N LYS A 96 6.09 9.97 -5.53
CA LYS A 96 7.47 10.14 -5.07
C LYS A 96 8.47 9.14 -5.65
#